data_AF-A0A524NN88-F1
#
_entry.id   AF-A0A524NN88-F1
#
_cell.length_a   1.000
_cell.length_b   1.000
_cell.length_c   1.000
_cell.angle_alpha   90.00
_cell.angle_beta   90.00
_cell.angle_gamma   90.00
#
_symmetry.space_group_name_H-M   'P 1'
#
loop_
_entity.id
_entity.type
_entity.pdbx_description
1 polymer ?
#
loop_
_entity_poly.entity_id
_entity_poly.type
_entity_poly.pdbx_seq_one_letter_code
_entity_poly.pdbx_strand_id
1 'polypeptide(L)'
;MRLEKKLIDNGETSLIRKCSALSLQCLERAVNAAEPKQLIKVKVKVESNQLHVDGHTFELRKFKHVYVVGAGKAGGKMAQSIERGIG
;
A
#
# COMPACT_ATOMS: atom_id res chain seq x y z
N MET A 1 -0.25 2.08 19.28
CA MET A 1 0.69 1.95 20.41
C MET A 1 0.08 1.52 21.76
N ARG A 2 -0.90 2.23 22.35
CA ARG A 2 -1.39 1.87 23.71
C ARG A 2 -2.10 0.51 23.77
N LEU A 3 -2.78 0.11 22.69
CA LEU A 3 -3.49 -1.18 22.62
C LEU A 3 -2.55 -2.36 22.37
N GLU A 4 -1.57 -2.22 21.46
CA GLU A 4 -0.61 -3.29 21.15
C GLU A 4 0.23 -3.67 22.38
N LYS A 5 0.71 -2.67 23.13
CA LYS A 5 1.41 -2.92 24.40
C LYS A 5 0.53 -3.70 25.38
N LYS A 6 -0.75 -3.32 25.55
CA LYS A 6 -1.68 -4.07 26.39
C LYS A 6 -1.88 -5.52 25.93
N LEU A 7 -1.97 -5.76 24.62
CA LEU A 7 -2.12 -7.11 24.06
C LEU A 7 -0.89 -7.98 24.30
N ILE A 8 0.31 -7.39 24.25
CA ILE A 8 1.56 -8.07 24.55
C ILE A 8 1.68 -8.32 26.06
N ASP A 9 1.42 -7.30 26.88
CA ASP A 9 1.62 -7.35 28.34
C ASP A 9 0.62 -8.27 29.05
N ASN A 10 -0.57 -8.47 28.48
CA ASN A 10 -1.58 -9.41 28.99
C ASN A 10 -1.16 -10.89 28.89
N GLY A 11 -0.08 -11.23 28.19
CA GLY A 11 0.38 -12.61 28.11
C GLY A 11 0.91 -13.10 29.46
N GLU A 12 0.35 -14.21 29.97
CA GLU A 12 0.68 -14.78 31.28
C GLU A 12 2.16 -15.17 31.41
N THR A 13 2.76 -15.67 30.32
CA THR A 13 4.17 -16.10 30.29
C THR A 13 4.98 -15.27 29.31
N SER A 14 6.30 -15.22 29.51
CA SER A 14 7.23 -14.54 28.59
C SER A 14 7.17 -15.09 27.16
N LEU A 15 6.87 -16.38 26.99
CA LEU A 15 6.65 -17.01 25.70
C LEU A 15 5.38 -16.46 25.02
N ILE A 16 4.25 -16.38 25.75
CA ILE A 16 2.99 -15.85 25.20
C ILE A 16 3.17 -14.39 24.77
N ARG A 17 3.87 -13.57 25.57
CA ARG A 17 4.15 -12.17 25.20
C ARG A 17 4.96 -12.06 23.90
N LYS A 18 5.97 -12.91 23.72
CA LYS A 18 6.76 -12.98 22.48
C LYS A 18 5.91 -13.40 21.28
N CYS A 19 5.06 -14.42 21.44
CA CYS A 19 4.16 -14.86 20.39
C CYS A 19 3.17 -13.77 19.99
N SER A 20 2.54 -13.09 20.96
CA SER A 20 1.62 -11.96 20.69
C SER A 20 2.32 -10.83 19.95
N ALA A 21 3.56 -10.50 20.31
CA ALA A 21 4.34 -9.48 19.61
C ALA A 21 4.62 -9.88 18.15
N LEU A 22 4.99 -11.13 17.90
CA LEU A 22 5.21 -11.64 16.54
C LEU A 22 3.92 -11.64 15.72
N SER A 23 2.81 -12.10 16.28
CA SER A 23 1.51 -12.10 15.62
C SER A 23 1.07 -10.69 15.23
N LEU A 24 1.26 -9.70 16.12
CA LEU A 24 0.96 -8.30 15.82
C LEU A 24 1.84 -7.75 14.69
N GLN A 25 3.14 -8.07 14.69
CA GLN A 25 4.04 -7.67 13.60
C GLN A 25 3.62 -8.29 12.26
N CYS A 26 3.22 -9.57 12.25
CA CYS A 26 2.72 -10.23 11.05
C CYS A 26 1.44 -9.55 10.55
N LEU A 27 0.49 -9.27 11.44
CA LEU A 27 -0.76 -8.59 11.09
C LEU A 27 -0.50 -7.18 10.53
N GLU A 28 0.33 -6.40 11.20
CA GLU A 28 0.67 -5.04 10.77
C GLU A 28 1.32 -5.06 9.38
N ARG A 29 2.25 -5.99 9.14
CA ARG A 29 2.85 -6.16 7.81
C ARG A 29 1.83 -6.57 6.76
N ALA A 30 0.90 -7.47 7.08
CA ALA A 30 -0.15 -7.89 6.15
C ALA A 30 -1.08 -6.73 5.79
N VAL A 31 -1.50 -5.94 6.78
CA VAL A 31 -2.36 -4.75 6.56
C VAL A 31 -1.62 -3.70 5.74
N ASN A 32 -0.34 -3.44 6.06
CA ASN A 32 0.47 -2.48 5.31
C ASN A 32 0.73 -2.94 3.87
N ALA A 33 0.91 -4.24 3.63
CA ALA A 33 1.04 -4.80 2.29
C ALA A 33 -0.24 -4.61 1.45
N ALA A 34 -1.41 -4.63 2.09
CA ALA A 34 -2.70 -4.34 1.47
C ALA A 34 -3.00 -2.83 1.38
N GLU A 35 -2.11 -1.94 1.86
CA GLU A 35 -2.33 -0.50 1.81
C GLU A 35 -2.33 -0.03 0.34
N PRO A 36 -3.36 0.71 -0.11
CA PRO A 36 -3.49 1.12 -1.50
C PRO A 36 -2.26 1.82 -2.09
N LYS A 37 -1.55 2.63 -1.29
CA LYS A 37 -0.34 3.32 -1.75
C LYS A 37 0.81 2.36 -2.03
N GLN A 38 0.99 1.34 -1.18
CA GLN A 38 2.03 0.32 -1.37
C GLN A 38 1.72 -0.53 -2.60
N LEU A 39 0.45 -0.92 -2.78
CA LEU A 39 0.01 -1.69 -3.94
C LEU A 39 0.28 -0.95 -5.25
N ILE A 40 -0.07 0.35 -5.32
CA ILE A 40 0.18 1.16 -6.51
C ILE A 40 1.68 1.29 -6.77
N LYS A 41 2.54 1.52 -5.76
CA LYS A 41 4.00 1.60 -5.96
C LYS A 41 4.62 0.33 -6.52
N VAL A 42 4.09 -0.84 -6.14
CA VAL A 42 4.61 -2.14 -6.59
C VAL A 42 4.13 -2.48 -8.00
N LYS A 43 2.85 -2.21 -8.29
CA LYS A 43 2.21 -2.63 -9.55
C LYS A 43 2.27 -1.59 -10.66
N VAL A 44 2.45 -0.32 -10.31
CA VAL A 44 2.47 0.81 -11.24
C VAL A 44 3.80 1.55 -11.10
N LYS A 45 4.53 1.70 -12.21
CA LYS A 45 5.72 2.54 -12.29
C LYS A 45 5.55 3.58 -13.37
N VAL A 46 6.00 4.80 -13.08
CA VAL A 46 6.03 5.88 -14.06
C VAL A 46 7.48 6.30 -14.23
N GLU A 47 8.02 6.08 -15.43
CA GLU A 47 9.41 6.37 -15.76
C GLU A 47 9.47 6.99 -17.16
N SER A 48 10.11 8.16 -17.31
CA SER A 48 10.40 8.76 -18.63
C SER A 48 9.19 8.90 -19.56
N ASN A 49 8.02 9.28 -19.04
CA ASN A 49 6.72 9.34 -19.75
C ASN A 49 6.17 7.97 -20.19
N GLN A 50 6.63 6.89 -19.58
CA GLN A 50 6.05 5.56 -19.73
C GLN A 50 5.36 5.17 -18.43
N LEU A 51 4.13 4.70 -18.56
CA LEU A 51 3.35 4.11 -17.49
C LEU A 51 3.43 2.59 -17.63
N HIS A 52 4.03 1.93 -16.65
CA HIS A 52 4.11 0.47 -16.58
C HIS A 52 3.08 -0.04 -15.58
N VAL A 53 2.17 -0.92 -16.01
CA VAL A 53 1.14 -1.54 -15.18
C VAL A 53 1.11 -3.02 -15.47
N ASP A 54 1.47 -3.84 -14.48
CA ASP A 54 1.37 -5.31 -14.54
C ASP A 54 1.95 -5.96 -15.83
N GLY A 55 3.10 -5.46 -16.29
CA GLY A 55 3.77 -5.95 -17.50
C GLY A 55 3.36 -5.27 -18.81
N HIS A 56 2.34 -4.41 -18.78
CA HIS A 56 1.98 -3.54 -19.89
C HIS A 56 2.67 -2.19 -19.78
N THR A 57 3.05 -1.62 -20.93
CA THR A 57 3.73 -0.32 -21.01
C THR A 57 2.94 0.62 -21.92
N PHE A 58 2.64 1.80 -21.42
CA PHE A 58 1.92 2.86 -22.14
C PHE A 58 2.79 4.11 -22.23
N GLU A 59 2.98 4.62 -23.45
CA GLU A 59 3.72 5.85 -23.66
C GLU A 59 2.79 7.06 -23.53
N LEU A 60 2.92 7.79 -22.43
CA LEU A 60 2.03 8.89 -22.05
C LEU A 60 2.05 10.04 -23.07
N ARG A 61 3.18 10.24 -23.78
CA ARG A 61 3.32 11.27 -24.81
C ARG A 61 2.41 11.08 -26.03
N LYS A 62 1.91 9.86 -26.25
CA LYS A 62 0.95 9.57 -27.32
C LYS A 62 -0.44 10.12 -27.02
N PHE A 63 -0.70 10.53 -25.78
CA PHE A 63 -1.97 11.07 -25.34
C PHE A 63 -1.87 12.57 -25.09
N LYS A 64 -2.83 13.33 -25.63
CA LYS A 64 -2.91 14.79 -25.41
C LYS A 64 -3.28 15.13 -23.96
N HIS A 65 -4.10 14.29 -23.34
CA HIS A 65 -4.59 14.45 -21.98
C HIS A 65 -4.64 13.09 -21.28
N VAL A 66 -4.29 13.05 -20.00
CA VAL A 66 -4.37 11.87 -19.13
C VAL A 66 -5.24 12.23 -17.94
N TYR A 67 -6.24 11.40 -17.64
CA TYR A 67 -7.18 11.61 -16.55
C TYR A 67 -7.07 10.46 -15.54
N VAL A 68 -7.02 10.79 -14.25
CA VAL A 68 -7.02 9.81 -13.17
C VAL A 68 -8.37 9.84 -12.47
N VAL A 69 -9.10 8.73 -12.54
CA VAL A 69 -10.41 8.59 -11.90
C VAL A 69 -10.34 7.46 -10.87
N GLY A 70 -10.61 7.79 -9.61
CA GLY A 70 -10.66 6.81 -8.52
C GLY A 70 -12.08 6.53 -8.08
N ALA A 71 -12.53 5.29 -8.15
CA ALA A 71 -13.84 4.86 -7.66
C ALA A 71 -13.73 3.85 -6.51
N GLY A 72 -14.68 3.88 -5.57
CA GLY A 72 -14.74 2.99 -4.42
C GLY A 72 -13.98 3.48 -3.18
N LYS A 73 -14.09 2.74 -2.06
CA LYS A 73 -13.58 3.12 -0.73
C LYS A 73 -12.08 3.47 -0.71
N ALA A 74 -11.29 2.77 -1.50
CA ALA A 74 -9.85 3.01 -1.65
C ALA A 74 -9.50 3.82 -2.90
N GLY A 75 -10.48 4.07 -3.78
CA GLY A 75 -10.30 4.66 -5.10
C GLY A 75 -9.59 6.00 -5.07
N GLY A 76 -10.01 6.90 -4.18
CA GLY A 76 -9.35 8.22 -4.03
C GLY A 76 -7.87 8.12 -3.63
N LYS A 77 -7.52 7.22 -2.70
CA LYS A 77 -6.12 7.01 -2.28
C LYS A 77 -5.27 6.36 -3.38
N MET A 78 -5.86 5.45 -4.15
CA MET A 78 -5.19 4.85 -5.32
C MET A 78 -4.96 5.88 -6.41
N ALA A 79 -6.00 6.64 -6.78
CA ALA A 79 -5.93 7.71 -7.78
C ALA A 79 -4.87 8.75 -7.41
N GLN A 80 -4.88 9.25 -6.16
CA GLN A 80 -3.86 10.19 -5.67
C GLN A 80 -2.43 9.63 -5.82
N SER A 81 -2.24 8.33 -5.63
CA SER A 81 -0.91 7.71 -5.75
C SER A 81 -0.43 7.68 -7.20
N ILE A 82 -1.34 7.45 -8.15
CA ILE A 82 -1.04 7.45 -9.59
C ILE A 82 -0.81 8.88 -10.08
N GLU A 83 -1.67 9.82 -9.72
CA GLU A 83 -1.56 11.25 -10.07
C GLU A 83 -0.17 11.80 -9.73
N ARG A 84 0.32 11.54 -8.51
CA ARG A 84 1.67 11.98 -8.08
C ARG A 84 2.81 11.43 -8.92
N GLY A 85 2.61 10.33 -9.65
CA GLY A 85 3.63 9.73 -10.49
C GLY A 85 3.63 10.26 -11.92
N ILE A 86 2.47 10.70 -12.43
CA ILE A 86 2.30 11.17 -13.82
C ILE A 86 2.17 12.69 -13.97
N GLY A 87 1.88 13.40 -12.88
CA GLY A 87 1.71 14.86 -12.81
C GLY A 87 2.99 15.62 -12.57
#